data_AF-X1DGM2-F1
#
_entry.id   AF-X1DGM2-F1
#
_cell.length_a   1.000
_cell.length_b   1.000
_cell.length_c   1.000
_cell.angle_alpha   90.00
_cell.angle_beta   90.00
_cell.angle_gamma   90.00
#
_symmetry.space_group_name_H-M   'P 1'
#
loop_
_entity.id
_entity.type
_entity.pdbx_description
1 polymer ?
#
loop_
_entity_poly.entity_id
_entity_poly.type
_entity_poly.pdbx_seq_one_letter_code
_entity_poly.pdbx_strand_id
1 'polypeptide(L)'
;SNSTLITYNPLGLEKKHANRLFFTAILQLILLFWIGAESYYHPQLIQSYDLFFNIIFNFLYTFGFYWILIDVWNYSKIVIRLKENNNELSTQAKNNTLLKNDLDKVISHLKLKSFKIVSIVNLSTFILLNILNISFILFIDNTFSRFSYYLPGTGIEGSLPLNISVISFLIVIISPLVASFLLIFIYKDLNKIIQANFENLMEELPEENRKNIIENLTKINKKFNQKKK
;
A
#
# COMPACT_ATOMS: atom_id res chain seq x y z
N SER A 1 -10.53 -22.56 23.18
CA SER A 1 -10.25 -22.68 21.74
C SER A 1 -9.08 -21.78 21.41
N ASN A 2 -7.99 -22.36 20.91
CA ASN A 2 -6.78 -21.64 20.55
C ASN A 2 -6.97 -20.94 19.21
N SER A 3 -7.41 -19.68 19.22
CA SER A 3 -7.29 -18.81 18.06
C SER A 3 -5.86 -18.24 18.04
N THR A 4 -4.90 -19.04 17.56
CA THR A 4 -3.60 -18.50 17.13
C THR A 4 -3.87 -17.58 15.94
N LEU A 5 -4.02 -16.28 16.22
CA LEU A 5 -4.07 -15.28 15.17
C LEU A 5 -2.63 -15.14 14.62
N ILE A 6 -2.32 -15.93 13.60
CA ILE A 6 -1.07 -15.80 12.84
C ILE A 6 -1.22 -14.53 12.00
N THR A 7 -0.74 -13.41 12.52
CA THR A 7 -0.73 -12.14 11.79
C THR A 7 0.63 -11.89 11.16
N TYR A 8 0.59 -11.66 9.86
CA TYR A 8 1.69 -11.53 8.91
C TYR A 8 2.53 -10.25 9.15
N ASN A 9 3.87 -10.35 9.01
CA ASN A 9 4.83 -9.25 9.09
C ASN A 9 5.25 -8.76 7.70
N PRO A 10 4.74 -7.61 7.25
CA PRO A 10 5.18 -7.05 5.99
C PRO A 10 6.45 -6.20 5.97
N LEU A 11 6.88 -5.65 7.10
CA LEU A 11 7.95 -4.63 7.10
C LEU A 11 9.36 -5.22 7.06
N GLY A 12 9.51 -6.51 7.38
CA GLY A 12 10.75 -7.27 7.16
C GLY A 12 10.84 -7.94 5.79
N LEU A 13 9.91 -7.62 4.87
CA LEU A 13 9.79 -8.29 3.58
C LEU A 13 10.23 -7.41 2.42
N GLU A 14 11.31 -6.66 2.60
CA GLU A 14 11.99 -5.91 1.53
C GLU A 14 12.17 -6.78 0.28
N LYS A 15 12.58 -8.04 0.46
CA LYS A 15 12.67 -9.03 -0.61
C LYS A 15 11.32 -9.32 -1.29
N LYS A 16 10.22 -9.39 -0.54
CA LYS A 16 8.87 -9.60 -1.11
C LYS A 16 8.37 -8.35 -1.83
N HIS A 17 8.61 -7.16 -1.28
CA HIS A 17 8.29 -5.89 -1.91
C HIS A 17 9.06 -5.72 -3.22
N ALA A 18 10.36 -6.02 -3.21
CA ALA A 18 11.19 -6.07 -4.41
C ALA A 18 10.67 -7.10 -5.43
N ASN A 19 10.30 -8.31 -4.98
CA ASN A 19 9.72 -9.31 -5.88
C ASN A 19 8.39 -8.87 -6.51
N ARG A 20 7.53 -8.15 -5.76
CA ARG A 20 6.29 -7.58 -6.30
C ARG A 20 6.57 -6.54 -7.37
N LEU A 21 7.49 -5.61 -7.09
CA LEU A 21 7.94 -4.61 -8.06
C LEU A 21 8.53 -5.25 -9.31
N PHE A 22 9.38 -6.25 -9.13
CA PHE A 22 9.99 -6.99 -10.23
C PHE A 22 8.94 -7.71 -11.07
N PHE A 23 7.98 -8.39 -10.42
CA PHE A 23 6.86 -9.03 -11.11
C PHE A 23 6.02 -8.01 -11.90
N THR A 24 5.68 -6.87 -11.29
CA THR A 24 4.90 -5.83 -11.96
C THR A 24 5.66 -5.19 -13.12
N ALA A 25 6.98 -5.02 -12.99
CA ALA A 25 7.83 -4.53 -14.06
C ALA A 25 7.89 -5.51 -15.24
N ILE A 26 8.05 -6.81 -14.98
CA ILE A 26 7.99 -7.85 -16.02
C ILE A 26 6.63 -7.81 -16.72
N LEU A 27 5.54 -7.78 -15.95
CA LEU A 27 4.19 -7.73 -16.51
C LEU A 27 4.01 -6.48 -17.40
N GLN A 28 4.51 -5.33 -16.97
CA GLN A 28 4.45 -4.10 -17.76
C GLN A 28 5.27 -4.19 -19.04
N LEU A 29 6.46 -4.80 -18.99
CA LEU A 29 7.31 -5.02 -20.16
C LEU A 29 6.66 -5.97 -21.17
N ILE A 30 6.03 -7.05 -20.70
CA ILE A 30 5.26 -7.97 -21.56
C ILE A 30 4.12 -7.22 -22.24
N LEU A 31 3.38 -6.40 -21.49
CA LEU A 31 2.27 -5.62 -22.03
C LEU A 31 2.76 -4.59 -23.07
N LEU A 32 3.86 -3.89 -22.79
CA LEU A 32 4.47 -2.94 -23.72
C LEU A 32 4.93 -3.64 -25.01
N PHE A 33 5.60 -4.77 -24.87
CA PHE A 33 6.01 -5.60 -26.00
C PHE A 33 4.80 -6.04 -26.83
N TRP A 34 3.75 -6.51 -26.19
CA TRP A 34 2.54 -6.96 -26.86
C TRP A 34 1.85 -5.81 -27.61
N ILE A 35 1.66 -4.63 -26.99
CA ILE A 35 1.12 -3.44 -27.68
C ILE A 35 1.99 -3.05 -28.88
N GLY A 36 3.32 -3.09 -28.73
CA GLY A 36 4.25 -2.81 -29.83
C GLY A 36 4.14 -3.81 -30.97
N ALA A 37 4.10 -5.10 -30.68
CA ALA A 37 3.96 -6.17 -31.67
C ALA A 37 2.61 -6.09 -32.40
N GLU A 38 1.51 -5.98 -31.65
CA GLU A 38 0.16 -5.83 -32.22
C GLU A 38 0.04 -4.55 -33.05
N SER A 39 0.71 -3.46 -32.66
CA SER A 39 0.71 -2.26 -33.50
C SER A 39 1.32 -2.50 -34.87
N TYR A 40 2.30 -3.40 -34.97
CA TYR A 40 3.01 -3.72 -36.21
C TYR A 40 2.23 -4.72 -37.07
N TYR A 41 1.69 -5.79 -36.46
CA TYR A 41 0.96 -6.83 -37.18
C TYR A 41 -0.50 -6.46 -37.48
N HIS A 42 -1.15 -5.76 -36.56
CA HIS A 42 -2.58 -5.44 -36.57
C HIS A 42 -2.83 -3.98 -36.14
N PRO A 43 -2.34 -2.99 -36.89
CA PRO A 43 -2.45 -1.57 -36.51
C PRO A 43 -3.90 -1.09 -36.30
N GLN A 44 -4.84 -1.65 -37.05
CA GLN A 44 -6.28 -1.35 -36.96
C GLN A 44 -6.90 -1.76 -35.62
N LEU A 45 -6.39 -2.85 -35.01
CA LEU A 45 -6.81 -3.31 -33.70
C LEU A 45 -6.42 -2.30 -32.63
N ILE A 46 -5.17 -1.82 -32.67
CA ILE A 46 -4.68 -0.82 -31.72
C ILE A 46 -5.52 0.46 -31.80
N GLN A 47 -5.90 0.90 -32.99
CA GLN A 47 -6.74 2.09 -33.15
C GLN A 47 -8.16 1.90 -32.65
N SER A 48 -8.77 0.76 -32.98
CA SER A 48 -10.17 0.50 -32.63
C SER A 48 -10.36 0.29 -31.12
N TYR A 49 -9.29 -0.09 -30.42
CA TYR A 49 -9.30 -0.41 -28.99
C TYR A 49 -8.28 0.41 -28.19
N ASP A 50 -7.88 1.58 -28.67
CA ASP A 50 -6.86 2.44 -28.08
C ASP A 50 -7.17 2.80 -26.60
N LEU A 51 -8.44 3.10 -26.30
CA LEU A 51 -8.93 3.37 -24.95
C LEU A 51 -8.65 2.18 -24.02
N PHE A 52 -8.89 0.96 -24.47
CA PHE A 52 -8.72 -0.25 -23.68
C PHE A 52 -7.25 -0.51 -23.35
N PHE A 53 -6.37 -0.40 -24.36
CA PHE A 53 -4.93 -0.54 -24.17
C PHE A 53 -4.39 0.50 -23.19
N ASN A 54 -4.78 1.76 -23.34
CA ASN A 54 -4.36 2.85 -22.45
C ASN A 54 -4.87 2.66 -21.00
N ILE A 55 -6.13 2.25 -20.83
CA ILE A 55 -6.70 2.02 -19.49
C ILE A 55 -5.97 0.89 -18.78
N ILE A 56 -5.80 -0.26 -19.45
CA ILE A 56 -5.14 -1.43 -18.86
C ILE A 56 -3.68 -1.15 -18.56
N PHE A 57 -2.96 -0.50 -19.47
CA PHE A 57 -1.56 -0.17 -19.28
C PHE A 57 -1.33 0.71 -18.05
N ASN A 58 -2.11 1.79 -17.91
CA ASN A 58 -2.01 2.68 -16.76
C ASN A 58 -2.51 2.04 -15.46
N PHE A 59 -3.56 1.21 -15.53
CA PHE A 59 -4.06 0.49 -14.36
C PHE A 59 -2.98 -0.46 -13.81
N LEU A 60 -2.37 -1.29 -14.66
CA LEU A 60 -1.34 -2.24 -14.25
C LEU A 60 -0.07 -1.53 -13.74
N TYR A 61 0.31 -0.43 -14.39
CA TYR A 61 1.43 0.40 -13.95
C TYR A 61 1.19 0.95 -12.54
N THR A 62 0.04 1.60 -12.31
CA THR A 62 -0.31 2.15 -10.99
C THR A 62 -0.43 1.04 -9.95
N PHE A 63 -1.11 -0.06 -10.28
CA PHE A 63 -1.30 -1.20 -9.39
C PHE A 63 0.02 -1.70 -8.81
N GLY A 64 1.08 -1.78 -9.61
CA GLY A 64 2.38 -2.26 -9.13
C GLY A 64 2.94 -1.45 -7.95
N PHE A 65 2.83 -0.13 -7.97
CA PHE A 65 3.32 0.74 -6.91
C PHE A 65 2.45 0.69 -5.64
N TYR A 66 1.12 0.70 -5.81
CA TYR A 66 0.19 0.70 -4.68
C TYR A 66 0.03 -0.69 -4.05
N TRP A 67 0.31 -1.76 -4.80
CA TRP A 67 0.28 -3.15 -4.31
C TRP A 67 1.40 -3.45 -3.30
N ILE A 68 2.52 -2.73 -3.35
CA ILE A 68 3.60 -2.87 -2.35
C ILE A 68 3.08 -2.62 -0.94
N LEU A 69 2.21 -1.62 -0.80
CA LEU A 69 1.63 -1.14 0.45
C LEU A 69 0.38 -1.93 0.88
N ILE A 70 -0.07 -2.94 0.12
CA ILE A 70 -1.23 -3.78 0.50
C ILE A 70 -1.05 -4.40 1.87
N ASP A 71 0.20 -4.68 2.21
CA ASP A 71 0.50 -5.34 3.43
C ASP A 71 0.44 -4.41 4.65
N VAL A 72 0.62 -3.10 4.44
CA VAL A 72 0.42 -2.09 5.49
C VAL A 72 -1.03 -2.12 5.99
N TRP A 73 -1.96 -2.53 5.15
CA TRP A 73 -3.36 -2.70 5.55
C TRP A 73 -3.57 -3.85 6.54
N ASN A 74 -2.66 -4.83 6.60
CA ASN A 74 -2.76 -5.87 7.63
C ASN A 74 -2.46 -5.28 9.02
N TYR A 75 -1.62 -4.25 9.11
CA TYR A 75 -1.38 -3.52 10.36
C TYR A 75 -2.53 -2.62 10.76
N SER A 76 -3.25 -2.03 9.80
CA SER A 76 -4.43 -1.20 10.10
C SER A 76 -5.54 -2.02 10.77
N LYS A 77 -5.55 -3.34 10.55
CA LYS A 77 -6.48 -4.30 11.17
C LYS A 77 -6.08 -4.78 12.57
N ILE A 78 -4.92 -4.37 13.10
CA ILE A 78 -4.58 -4.67 14.50
C ILE A 78 -5.54 -3.90 15.40
N VAL A 79 -6.56 -4.61 15.89
CA VAL A 79 -7.46 -4.14 16.93
C VAL A 79 -7.02 -4.83 18.21
N ILE A 80 -6.34 -4.07 19.09
CA ILE A 80 -6.04 -4.55 20.44
C ILE A 80 -7.36 -4.52 21.21
N ARG A 81 -8.04 -5.66 21.30
CA ARG A 81 -9.23 -5.81 22.13
C ARG A 81 -8.79 -6.25 23.52
N LEU A 82 -9.10 -5.43 24.52
CA LEU A 82 -9.03 -5.86 25.92
C LEU A 82 -10.08 -6.95 26.13
N LYS A 83 -9.65 -8.08 26.69
CA LYS A 83 -10.57 -9.11 27.15
C LYS A 83 -11.11 -8.63 28.50
N GLU A 84 -12.32 -8.10 28.52
CA GLU A 84 -13.01 -7.83 29.78
C GLU A 84 -13.35 -9.18 30.43
N ASN A 85 -12.61 -9.54 31.48
CA ASN A 85 -13.08 -10.56 32.39
C ASN A 85 -14.23 -9.92 33.19
N ASN A 86 -15.45 -10.34 32.84
CA ASN A 86 -16.65 -10.07 33.61
C ASN A 86 -16.43 -10.58 35.03
N ASN A 87 -16.24 -9.67 35.99
CA ASN A 87 -16.66 -9.76 37.39
C ASN A 87 -16.16 -8.52 38.17
N GLU A 88 -17.11 -7.86 38.86
CA GLU A 88 -16.96 -6.85 39.93
C GLU A 88 -16.96 -5.35 39.53
N LEU A 89 -18.19 -4.80 39.51
CA LEU A 89 -18.63 -3.60 38.82
C LEU A 89 -18.34 -2.23 39.47
N SER A 90 -17.66 -2.10 40.62
CA SER A 90 -17.54 -0.79 41.31
C SER A 90 -16.13 -0.22 41.42
N THR A 91 -15.09 -1.06 41.51
CA THR A 91 -13.67 -0.66 41.40
C THR A 91 -13.15 -0.74 39.96
N GLN A 92 -13.84 -1.48 39.09
CA GLN A 92 -13.50 -1.66 37.67
C GLN A 92 -13.61 -0.39 36.83
N ALA A 93 -14.50 0.57 37.11
CA ALA A 93 -14.63 1.76 36.26
C ALA A 93 -13.36 2.65 36.26
N LYS A 94 -12.68 2.74 37.40
CA LYS A 94 -11.41 3.47 37.57
C LYS A 94 -10.23 2.68 37.02
N ASN A 95 -10.20 1.36 37.26
CA ASN A 95 -9.14 0.50 36.73
C ASN A 95 -9.26 0.31 35.21
N ASN A 96 -10.47 0.24 34.65
CA ASN A 96 -10.70 0.18 33.21
C ASN A 96 -10.36 1.51 32.52
N THR A 97 -10.60 2.66 33.15
CA THR A 97 -10.18 3.95 32.59
C THR A 97 -8.66 4.14 32.66
N LEU A 98 -8.01 3.73 33.73
CA LEU A 98 -6.56 3.80 33.90
C LEU A 98 -5.85 2.82 32.95
N LEU A 99 -6.32 1.58 32.87
CA LEU A 99 -5.82 0.56 31.96
C LEU A 99 -6.08 0.90 30.48
N LYS A 100 -7.22 1.54 30.16
CA LYS A 100 -7.49 2.10 28.84
C LYS A 100 -6.54 3.25 28.50
N ASN A 101 -6.27 4.15 29.46
CA ASN A 101 -5.31 5.23 29.27
C ASN A 101 -3.88 4.70 29.03
N ASP A 102 -3.45 3.66 29.76
CA ASP A 102 -2.12 3.07 29.58
C ASP A 102 -2.03 2.27 28.27
N LEU A 103 -3.11 1.59 27.87
CA LEU A 103 -3.22 0.98 26.54
C LEU A 103 -3.19 2.04 25.43
N ASP A 104 -3.87 3.17 25.60
CA ASP A 104 -3.87 4.29 24.65
C ASP A 104 -2.49 4.95 24.58
N LYS A 105 -1.73 5.01 25.68
CA LYS A 105 -0.31 5.40 25.67
C LYS A 105 0.54 4.43 24.87
N VAL A 106 0.35 3.12 25.02
CA VAL A 106 1.08 2.11 24.24
C VAL A 106 0.69 2.14 22.76
N ILE A 107 -0.61 2.28 22.44
CA ILE A 107 -1.12 2.41 21.06
C ILE A 107 -0.60 3.70 20.40
N SER A 108 -0.57 4.80 21.13
CA SER A 108 -0.04 6.08 20.64
C SER A 108 1.47 6.03 20.46
N HIS A 109 2.21 5.34 21.34
CA HIS A 109 3.64 5.09 21.18
C HIS A 109 3.94 4.24 19.94
N LEU A 110 3.09 3.25 19.64
CA LEU A 110 3.19 2.41 18.44
C LEU A 110 2.76 3.11 17.15
N LYS A 111 2.22 4.34 17.24
CA LYS A 111 1.73 5.13 16.10
C LYS A 111 0.80 4.36 15.16
N LEU A 112 -0.04 3.45 15.68
CA LEU A 112 -0.99 2.65 14.87
C LEU A 112 -1.93 3.52 14.03
N LYS A 113 -2.21 4.75 14.48
CA LYS A 113 -2.97 5.76 13.72
C LYS A 113 -2.28 6.17 12.42
N SER A 114 -0.94 6.30 12.40
CA SER A 114 -0.17 6.61 11.19
C SER A 114 -0.34 5.53 10.12
N PHE A 115 -0.25 4.25 10.48
CA PHE A 115 -0.42 3.12 9.54
C PHE A 115 -1.81 3.07 8.93
N LYS A 116 -2.85 3.35 9.73
CA LYS A 116 -4.24 3.47 9.24
C LYS A 116 -4.37 4.60 8.23
N ILE A 117 -3.82 5.77 8.54
CA ILE A 117 -3.83 6.93 7.64
C ILE A 117 -3.11 6.59 6.34
N VAL A 118 -1.90 6.03 6.39
CA VAL A 118 -1.15 5.64 5.18
C VAL A 118 -1.92 4.62 4.35
N SER A 119 -2.56 3.64 4.99
CA SER A 119 -3.38 2.64 4.28
C SER A 119 -4.55 3.28 3.53
N ILE A 120 -5.24 4.22 4.16
CA ILE A 120 -6.37 4.97 3.56
C ILE A 120 -5.85 5.83 2.42
N VAL A 121 -4.80 6.63 2.65
CA VAL A 121 -4.20 7.50 1.62
C VAL A 121 -3.74 6.66 0.42
N ASN A 122 -3.07 5.53 0.65
CA ASN A 122 -2.65 4.62 -0.41
C ASN A 122 -3.82 4.16 -1.29
N LEU A 123 -4.92 3.69 -0.66
CA LEU A 123 -6.11 3.24 -1.39
C LEU A 123 -6.79 4.38 -2.13
N SER A 124 -7.00 5.51 -1.45
CA SER A 124 -7.67 6.68 -2.01
C SER A 124 -6.89 7.24 -3.19
N THR A 125 -5.55 7.34 -3.11
CA THR A 125 -4.74 7.80 -4.24
C THR A 125 -4.80 6.81 -5.40
N PHE A 126 -4.69 5.50 -5.16
CA PHE A 126 -4.82 4.49 -6.21
C PHE A 126 -6.16 4.59 -6.97
N ILE A 127 -7.27 4.68 -6.23
CA ILE A 127 -8.61 4.82 -6.82
C ILE A 127 -8.73 6.14 -7.58
N LEU A 128 -8.30 7.25 -6.98
CA LEU A 128 -8.41 8.58 -7.58
C LEU A 128 -7.62 8.67 -8.89
N LEU A 129 -6.37 8.18 -8.92
CA LEU A 129 -5.54 8.18 -10.13
C LEU A 129 -6.16 7.33 -11.24
N ASN A 130 -6.77 6.19 -10.92
CA ASN A 130 -7.42 5.34 -11.91
C ASN A 130 -8.73 5.94 -12.43
N ILE A 131 -9.53 6.59 -11.57
CA ILE A 131 -10.72 7.33 -12.00
C ILE A 131 -10.30 8.47 -12.92
N LEU A 132 -9.30 9.27 -12.53
CA LEU A 132 -8.77 10.34 -13.37
C LEU A 132 -8.26 9.81 -14.72
N ASN A 133 -7.52 8.69 -14.71
CA ASN A 133 -7.06 8.05 -15.93
C ASN A 133 -8.21 7.71 -16.88
N ILE A 134 -9.24 7.01 -16.36
CA ILE A 134 -10.40 6.60 -17.17
C ILE A 134 -11.14 7.83 -17.70
N SER A 135 -11.42 8.82 -16.85
CA SER A 135 -12.11 10.04 -17.28
C SER A 135 -11.36 10.75 -18.40
N PHE A 136 -10.04 10.94 -18.28
CA PHE A 136 -9.28 11.66 -19.29
C PHE A 136 -9.03 10.87 -20.57
N ILE A 137 -8.96 9.54 -20.49
CA ILE A 137 -8.92 8.69 -21.68
C ILE A 137 -10.26 8.78 -22.43
N LEU A 138 -11.40 8.78 -21.74
CA LEU A 138 -12.72 8.92 -22.37
C LEU A 138 -12.94 10.29 -23.04
N PHE A 139 -12.30 11.34 -22.53
CA PHE A 139 -12.40 12.69 -23.09
C PHE A 139 -11.17 13.09 -23.93
N ILE A 140 -10.35 12.12 -24.36
CA ILE A 140 -9.08 12.40 -25.03
C ILE A 140 -9.25 13.18 -26.34
N ASP A 141 -10.34 12.92 -27.08
CA ASP A 141 -10.63 13.60 -28.35
C ASP A 141 -11.20 15.02 -28.16
N ASN A 142 -11.78 15.30 -27.00
CA ASN A 142 -12.38 16.60 -26.66
C ASN A 142 -11.44 17.50 -25.85
N THR A 143 -10.22 17.06 -25.55
CA THR A 143 -9.27 17.81 -24.72
C THR A 143 -8.02 18.21 -25.50
N PHE A 144 -7.57 19.45 -25.29
CA PHE A 144 -6.36 20.02 -25.93
C PHE A 144 -5.04 19.37 -25.47
N SER A 145 -5.10 18.34 -24.61
CA SER A 145 -3.97 17.79 -23.85
C SER A 145 -3.72 16.32 -24.23
N ARG A 146 -3.43 16.09 -25.51
CA ARG A 146 -3.03 14.78 -26.06
C ARG A 146 -1.61 14.80 -26.57
N PHE A 147 -0.90 13.70 -26.41
CA PHE A 147 0.37 13.41 -27.06
C PHE A 147 0.19 12.24 -28.03
N SER A 148 0.71 12.40 -29.24
CA SER A 148 0.72 11.34 -30.24
C SER A 148 2.00 10.53 -30.12
N TYR A 149 1.87 9.26 -29.75
CA TYR A 149 2.96 8.32 -29.62
C TYR A 149 3.05 7.43 -30.86
N TYR A 150 4.19 7.48 -31.53
CA TYR A 150 4.45 6.69 -32.73
C TYR A 150 4.85 5.28 -32.33
N LEU A 151 3.97 4.32 -32.61
CA LEU A 151 4.23 2.90 -32.42
C LEU A 151 4.94 2.33 -33.66
N PRO A 152 5.61 1.17 -33.54
CA PRO A 152 6.33 0.55 -34.67
C PRO A 152 5.50 0.38 -35.94
N GLY A 153 4.19 0.13 -35.84
CA GLY A 153 3.32 0.02 -37.01
C GLY A 153 2.60 1.30 -37.44
N THR A 154 2.93 2.45 -36.86
CA THR A 154 2.34 3.74 -37.29
C THR A 154 2.68 4.02 -38.76
N GLY A 155 1.67 4.33 -39.57
CA GLY A 155 1.77 4.54 -41.02
C GLY A 155 1.56 3.29 -41.86
N ILE A 156 1.63 2.09 -41.28
CA ILE A 156 1.24 0.84 -41.96
C ILE A 156 -0.28 0.88 -42.17
N GLU A 157 -0.73 0.65 -43.40
CA GLU A 157 -2.16 0.70 -43.77
C GLU A 157 -2.85 2.04 -43.41
N GLY A 158 -2.08 3.14 -43.40
CA GLY A 158 -2.61 4.47 -43.05
C GLY A 158 -2.86 4.65 -41.55
N SER A 159 -2.25 3.82 -40.71
CA SER A 159 -2.50 3.89 -39.28
C SER A 159 -1.94 5.17 -38.63
N LEU A 160 -2.79 5.84 -37.86
CA LEU A 160 -2.48 7.00 -37.02
C LEU A 160 -1.69 6.60 -35.76
N PRO A 161 -0.92 7.54 -35.18
CA PRO A 161 -0.26 7.35 -33.89
C PRO A 161 -1.25 7.08 -32.75
N LEU A 162 -0.78 6.42 -31.69
CA LEU A 162 -1.57 6.22 -30.49
C LEU A 162 -1.67 7.54 -29.72
N ASN A 163 -2.88 7.99 -29.42
CA ASN A 163 -3.08 9.17 -28.59
C ASN A 163 -3.05 8.78 -27.12
N ILE A 164 -2.24 9.50 -26.35
CA ILE A 164 -2.10 9.33 -24.90
C ILE A 164 -2.41 10.67 -24.24
N SER A 165 -3.21 10.63 -23.16
CA SER A 165 -3.51 11.84 -22.39
C SER A 165 -2.26 12.32 -21.64
N VAL A 166 -2.05 13.63 -21.55
CA VAL A 166 -1.01 14.23 -20.68
C VAL A 166 -1.08 13.70 -19.25
N ILE A 167 -2.29 13.39 -18.76
CA ILE A 167 -2.48 12.88 -17.40
C ILE A 167 -1.94 11.47 -17.23
N SER A 168 -1.92 10.64 -18.27
CA SER A 168 -1.26 9.34 -18.20
C SER A 168 0.23 9.49 -17.87
N PHE A 169 0.92 10.49 -18.43
CA PHE A 169 2.31 10.80 -18.06
C PHE A 169 2.44 11.29 -16.62
N LEU A 170 1.53 12.16 -16.16
CA LEU A 170 1.51 12.59 -14.77
C LEU A 170 1.31 11.42 -13.81
N ILE A 171 0.43 10.48 -14.14
CA ILE A 171 0.21 9.25 -13.37
C ILE A 171 1.49 8.41 -13.30
N VAL A 172 2.20 8.28 -14.42
CA VAL A 172 3.46 7.53 -14.50
C VAL A 172 4.52 8.12 -13.56
N ILE A 173 4.56 9.44 -13.40
CA ILE A 173 5.51 10.15 -12.52
C ILE A 173 5.03 10.19 -11.06
N ILE A 174 3.75 10.49 -10.82
CA ILE A 174 3.20 10.70 -9.47
C ILE A 174 3.13 9.37 -8.70
N SER A 175 2.79 8.26 -9.35
CA SER A 175 2.64 6.96 -8.69
C SER A 175 3.89 6.50 -7.94
N PRO A 176 5.09 6.44 -8.55
CA PRO A 176 6.31 6.06 -7.84
C PRO A 176 6.68 7.06 -6.73
N LEU A 177 6.46 8.36 -6.95
CA LEU A 177 6.77 9.40 -5.96
C LEU A 177 5.91 9.25 -4.70
N VAL A 178 4.59 9.10 -4.87
CA VAL A 178 3.66 8.92 -3.75
C VAL A 178 3.96 7.63 -3.01
N ALA A 179 4.13 6.51 -3.72
CA ALA A 179 4.44 5.22 -3.08
C ALA A 179 5.75 5.28 -2.27
N SER A 180 6.79 5.91 -2.82
CA SER A 180 8.07 6.10 -2.14
C SER A 180 7.93 6.98 -0.90
N PHE A 181 7.19 8.09 -1.00
CA PHE A 181 6.94 8.98 0.12
C PHE A 181 6.19 8.27 1.26
N LEU A 182 5.15 7.50 0.93
CA LEU A 182 4.38 6.73 1.90
C LEU A 182 5.24 5.67 2.59
N LEU A 183 6.12 4.98 1.85
CA LEU A 183 7.08 4.04 2.41
C LEU A 183 8.04 4.73 3.39
N ILE A 184 8.65 5.84 2.99
CA ILE A 184 9.57 6.61 3.85
C ILE A 184 8.87 7.06 5.14
N PHE A 185 7.62 7.51 5.03
CA PHE A 185 6.83 7.95 6.18
C PHE A 185 6.62 6.80 7.18
N ILE A 186 6.25 5.61 6.70
CA ILE A 186 6.11 4.41 7.52
C ILE A 186 7.43 4.02 8.19
N TYR A 187 8.52 3.92 7.42
CA TYR A 187 9.83 3.51 7.96
C TYR A 187 10.39 4.50 8.98
N LYS A 188 10.17 5.81 8.78
CA LYS A 188 10.58 6.86 9.73
C LYS A 188 9.88 6.72 11.08
N ASP A 189 8.57 6.44 11.07
CA ASP A 189 7.81 6.30 12.32
C ASP A 189 8.25 5.05 13.11
N LEU A 190 8.58 3.95 12.42
CA LEU A 190 9.07 2.71 13.03
C LEU A 190 10.48 2.83 13.61
N ASN A 191 11.41 3.42 12.85
CA ASN A 191 12.81 3.52 13.27
C ASN A 191 12.99 4.45 14.49
N LYS A 192 12.02 5.31 14.76
CA LYS A 192 12.00 6.20 15.93
C LYS A 192 11.39 5.58 17.19
N ILE A 193 10.86 4.36 17.13
CA ILE A 193 10.37 3.68 18.34
C ILE A 193 11.58 3.31 19.19
N ILE A 194 11.77 4.04 20.30
CA ILE A 194 12.87 3.82 21.25
C ILE A 194 12.49 2.64 22.15
N GLN A 195 13.20 1.52 21.98
CA GLN A 195 12.92 0.26 22.67
C GLN A 195 12.92 0.39 24.21
N ALA A 196 13.81 1.21 24.77
CA ALA A 196 13.91 1.42 26.22
C ALA A 196 12.66 2.10 26.82
N ASN A 197 12.08 3.08 26.11
CA ASN A 197 10.84 3.74 26.56
C ASN A 197 9.63 2.82 26.39
N PHE A 198 9.69 1.94 25.39
CA PHE A 198 8.65 0.96 25.15
C PHE A 198 8.62 -0.11 26.25
N GLU A 199 9.77 -0.64 26.68
CA GLU A 199 9.86 -1.64 27.76
C GLU A 199 9.28 -1.11 29.08
N ASN A 200 9.58 0.14 29.46
CA ASN A 200 9.00 0.78 30.64
C ASN A 200 7.46 0.91 30.56
N LEU A 201 6.92 1.27 29.39
CA LEU A 201 5.47 1.34 29.14
C LEU A 201 4.81 -0.06 29.14
N MET A 202 5.56 -1.11 28.82
CA MET A 202 5.06 -2.49 28.83
C MET A 202 5.04 -3.11 30.22
N GLU A 203 5.87 -2.63 31.16
CA GLU A 203 5.85 -3.08 32.56
C GLU A 203 4.54 -2.71 33.27
N GLU A 204 3.91 -1.60 32.87
CA GLU A 204 2.63 -1.12 33.41
C GLU A 204 1.42 -1.96 32.97
N LEU A 205 1.57 -2.83 31.96
CA LEU A 205 0.49 -3.65 31.40
C LEU A 205 0.40 -5.05 32.03
N PRO A 206 -0.80 -5.65 32.14
CA PRO A 206 -0.97 -7.04 32.55
C PRO A 206 -0.17 -8.01 31.68
N GLU A 207 0.41 -9.05 32.29
CA GLU A 207 1.28 -10.02 31.61
C GLU A 207 0.70 -10.58 30.31
N GLU A 208 -0.59 -10.90 30.28
CA GLU A 208 -1.27 -11.47 29.11
C GLU A 208 -1.32 -10.47 27.94
N ASN A 209 -1.58 -9.19 28.23
CA ASN A 209 -1.57 -8.11 27.25
C ASN A 209 -0.15 -7.80 26.79
N ARG A 210 0.82 -7.80 27.73
CA ARG A 210 2.23 -7.61 27.42
C ARG A 210 2.76 -8.67 26.48
N LYS A 211 2.44 -9.94 26.76
CA LYS A 211 2.85 -11.08 25.93
C LYS A 211 2.25 -10.97 24.53
N ASN A 212 0.97 -10.62 24.41
CA ASN A 212 0.33 -10.39 23.11
C ASN A 212 0.99 -9.23 22.33
N ILE A 213 1.30 -8.11 22.99
CA ILE A 213 1.88 -6.94 22.34
C ILE A 213 3.34 -7.20 21.93
N ILE A 214 4.16 -7.79 22.80
CA ILE A 214 5.55 -8.18 22.49
C ILE A 214 5.56 -9.23 21.39
N GLU A 215 4.70 -10.24 21.43
CA GLU A 215 4.61 -11.24 20.38
C GLU A 215 4.22 -10.59 19.03
N ASN A 216 3.37 -9.57 19.04
CA ASN A 216 3.02 -8.83 17.83
C ASN A 216 4.16 -7.92 17.34
N LEU A 217 4.94 -7.33 18.23
CA LEU A 217 6.03 -6.40 17.89
C LEU A 217 7.32 -7.10 17.48
N THR A 218 7.63 -8.23 18.13
CA THR A 218 8.71 -9.14 17.71
C THR A 218 8.47 -9.66 16.31
N LYS A 219 7.20 -9.95 15.97
CA LYS A 219 6.80 -10.26 14.59
C LYS A 219 7.09 -9.08 13.65
N ILE A 220 6.91 -7.82 14.06
CA ILE A 220 7.11 -6.61 13.22
C ILE A 220 8.59 -6.29 12.99
N ASN A 221 9.40 -6.29 14.04
CA ASN A 221 10.81 -5.94 13.95
C ASN A 221 11.63 -6.80 14.92
N LYS A 222 12.69 -7.45 14.40
CA LYS A 222 13.61 -8.27 15.19
C LYS A 222 14.29 -7.48 16.31
N LYS A 223 14.35 -6.15 16.25
CA LYS A 223 14.82 -5.32 17.37
C LYS A 223 14.05 -5.58 18.66
N PHE A 224 12.73 -5.79 18.60
CA PHE A 224 11.91 -6.09 19.78
C PHE A 224 12.04 -7.53 20.27
N ASN A 225 12.78 -8.38 19.55
CA ASN A 225 13.06 -9.74 19.96
C ASN A 225 14.02 -9.66 21.14
N GLN A 226 13.45 -9.66 22.34
CA GLN A 226 14.21 -9.87 23.57
C GLN A 226 15.07 -11.10 23.33
N LYS A 227 16.39 -10.91 23.24
CA LYS A 227 17.31 -11.99 23.59
C LYS A 227 16.93 -12.33 25.02
N LYS A 228 16.17 -13.42 25.17
CA LYS A 228 16.09 -14.16 26.44
C LYS A 228 17.53 -14.40 26.87
N LYS A 229 18.01 -13.59 27.79
CA LYS A 229 19.00 -13.98 28.77
C LYS A 229 18.32 -13.86 30.11
#